data_AF-A0A8B8IDZ6-F1
#
_entry.id   AF-A0A8B8IDZ6-F1
#
_cell.length_a   1.000
_cell.length_b   1.000
_cell.length_c   1.000
_cell.angle_alpha   90.00
_cell.angle_beta   90.00
_cell.angle_gamma   90.00
#
_symmetry.space_group_name_H-M   'P 1'
#
loop_
_entity.id
_entity.type
_entity.pdbx_description
1 polymer ?
#
loop_
_entity_poly.entity_id
_entity_poly.type
_entity_poly.pdbx_seq_one_letter_code
_entity_poly.pdbx_strand_id
1 'polypeptide(L)'
;MTFSLILFQIKNCLLPNKLSHTRITFITDYLLKKIKFYNTDCTNKKININIINMLTRSIIFFSLLSCTYFIGVNSLECYVCDSQEDNSEKCIKTIKTCTNNETVCLTEIKWGTAPYWSQGAKKQYYISKRCSEKEECIIMRQRNMPLCTHIWYQDWVCSDCCQGDRCNYYIISGSGTIKPILGVLLGALLIIRSKLIV
;
A
#
# COMPACT_ATOMS: atom_id res chain seq x y z
N MET A 1 -30.76 0.41 27.27
CA MET A 1 -32.11 -0.22 27.32
C MET A 1 -32.86 -0.01 26.00
N THR A 2 -32.33 -0.45 24.86
CA THR A 2 -32.96 -0.21 23.53
C THR A 2 -32.81 -1.36 22.54
N PHE A 3 -32.31 -2.53 22.96
CA PHE A 3 -32.01 -3.65 22.05
C PHE A 3 -33.03 -4.81 22.08
N SER A 4 -33.92 -4.89 23.08
CA SER A 4 -34.86 -6.02 23.20
C SER A 4 -36.19 -5.87 22.44
N LEU A 5 -36.48 -4.69 21.88
CA LEU A 5 -37.72 -4.43 21.12
C LEU A 5 -37.58 -4.67 19.61
N ILE A 6 -36.36 -4.78 19.09
CA ILE A 6 -36.09 -4.90 17.64
C ILE A 6 -36.25 -6.35 17.16
N LEU A 7 -35.98 -7.35 18.02
CA LEU A 7 -36.06 -8.78 17.67
C LEU A 7 -37.49 -9.33 17.55
N PHE A 8 -38.49 -8.68 18.15
CA PHE A 8 -39.88 -9.15 18.05
C PHE A 8 -40.57 -8.74 16.74
N GLN A 9 -40.05 -7.71 16.04
CA GLN A 9 -40.66 -7.20 14.81
C GLN A 9 -40.21 -7.89 13.52
N ILE A 10 -39.09 -8.63 13.53
CA ILE A 10 -38.53 -9.24 12.31
C ILE A 10 -39.25 -10.55 11.94
N LYS A 11 -39.83 -11.26 12.91
CA LYS A 11 -40.41 -12.60 12.69
C LYS A 11 -41.71 -12.61 11.86
N ASN A 12 -42.43 -11.47 11.76
CA ASN A 12 -43.76 -11.43 11.13
C ASN A 12 -43.78 -10.93 9.67
N CYS A 13 -42.63 -10.56 9.08
CA CYS A 13 -42.57 -10.07 7.69
C CYS A 13 -42.09 -11.09 6.66
N LEU A 14 -41.67 -12.30 7.06
CA LEU A 14 -40.92 -13.21 6.17
C LEU A 14 -41.63 -14.47 5.66
N LEU A 15 -42.91 -14.72 5.97
CA LEU A 15 -43.66 -15.82 5.33
C LEU A 15 -45.18 -15.57 5.34
N PRO A 16 -45.80 -15.14 4.22
CA PRO A 16 -47.22 -15.30 4.03
C PRO A 16 -47.42 -16.45 3.05
N ASN A 17 -47.54 -17.70 3.53
CA ASN A 17 -48.02 -18.76 2.66
C ASN A 17 -48.93 -19.76 3.38
N LYS A 18 -50.12 -19.89 2.78
CA LYS A 18 -51.17 -20.90 2.95
C LYS A 18 -51.90 -20.97 4.29
N LEU A 19 -53.19 -20.62 4.27
CA LEU A 19 -54.25 -21.54 4.67
C LEU A 19 -55.61 -21.14 4.07
N SER A 20 -56.37 -22.18 3.74
CA SER A 20 -57.51 -22.28 2.84
C SER A 20 -58.85 -21.82 3.43
N HIS A 21 -59.78 -21.52 2.52
CA HIS A 21 -61.23 -21.36 2.69
C HIS A 21 -61.87 -21.91 3.98
N THR A 22 -62.63 -21.06 4.68
CA THR A 22 -64.07 -21.29 4.99
C THR A 22 -64.72 -20.03 5.59
N ARG A 23 -66.04 -19.92 5.37
CA ARG A 23 -66.94 -18.80 5.70
C ARG A 23 -66.73 -18.22 7.11
N ILE A 24 -66.84 -16.90 7.24
CA ILE A 24 -67.69 -16.19 8.22
C ILE A 24 -67.77 -14.71 7.80
N THR A 25 -68.98 -14.28 7.50
CA THR A 25 -69.45 -12.90 7.37
C THR A 25 -69.34 -12.14 8.71
N PHE A 26 -69.29 -10.81 8.65
CA PHE A 26 -69.46 -9.85 9.78
C PHE A 26 -68.25 -9.41 10.62
N ILE A 27 -67.04 -9.29 10.07
CA ILE A 27 -65.97 -8.44 10.67
C ILE A 27 -65.12 -7.77 9.57
N THR A 28 -65.72 -6.97 8.69
CA THR A 28 -64.96 -6.38 7.56
C THR A 28 -64.50 -4.93 7.78
N ASP A 29 -65.19 -4.07 8.52
CA ASP A 29 -64.77 -2.65 8.56
C ASP A 29 -63.73 -2.30 9.64
N TYR A 30 -63.69 -3.01 10.77
CA TYR A 30 -62.73 -2.72 11.84
C TYR A 30 -61.33 -3.32 11.57
N LEU A 31 -61.27 -4.44 10.84
CA LEU A 31 -60.01 -5.11 10.49
C LEU A 31 -59.35 -4.50 9.24
N LEU A 32 -60.12 -4.08 8.23
CA LEU A 32 -59.57 -3.41 7.03
C LEU A 32 -58.89 -2.08 7.35
N LYS A 33 -59.42 -1.31 8.32
CA LYS A 33 -58.81 -0.04 8.75
C LYS A 33 -57.47 -0.23 9.49
N LYS A 34 -57.33 -1.34 10.22
CA LYS A 34 -56.11 -1.72 10.94
C LYS A 34 -55.01 -2.26 10.00
N ILE A 35 -55.39 -2.99 8.96
CA ILE A 35 -54.46 -3.49 7.92
C ILE A 35 -53.88 -2.32 7.11
N LYS A 36 -54.67 -1.27 6.85
CA LYS A 36 -54.18 -0.07 6.14
C LYS A 36 -53.10 0.68 6.91
N PHE A 37 -53.18 0.70 8.24
CA PHE A 37 -52.18 1.33 9.12
C PHE A 37 -50.87 0.54 9.21
N TYR A 38 -50.93 -0.79 9.10
CA TYR A 38 -49.75 -1.66 9.16
C TYR A 38 -48.97 -1.70 7.82
N ASN A 39 -49.66 -1.53 6.69
CA ASN A 39 -49.02 -1.51 5.36
C ASN A 39 -48.23 -0.23 5.06
N THR A 40 -48.53 0.89 5.72
CA THR A 40 -47.79 2.16 5.57
C THR A 40 -46.42 2.17 6.27
N ASP A 41 -46.14 1.21 7.15
CA ASP A 41 -44.86 1.11 7.88
C ASP A 41 -43.82 0.21 7.19
N CYS A 42 -44.25 -0.79 6.41
CA CYS A 42 -43.33 -1.63 5.64
C CYS A 42 -42.75 -0.91 4.41
N THR A 43 -43.50 0.02 3.80
CA THR A 43 -42.98 0.88 2.73
C THR A 43 -41.92 1.83 3.27
N ASN A 44 -42.15 2.47 4.42
CA ASN A 44 -41.17 3.33 5.09
C ASN A 44 -39.90 2.56 5.48
N LYS A 45 -40.00 1.32 5.98
CA LYS A 45 -38.83 0.48 6.36
C LYS A 45 -38.05 -0.01 5.14
N LYS A 46 -38.73 -0.36 4.03
CA LYS A 46 -38.11 -0.74 2.75
C LYS A 46 -37.47 0.46 2.04
N ILE A 47 -38.08 1.63 2.14
CA ILE A 47 -37.51 2.92 1.72
C ILE A 47 -36.25 3.22 2.56
N ASN A 48 -36.28 3.00 3.89
CA ASN A 48 -35.12 3.21 4.76
C ASN A 48 -33.95 2.29 4.40
N ILE A 49 -34.20 1.00 4.12
CA ILE A 49 -33.16 0.06 3.66
C ILE A 49 -32.61 0.43 2.28
N ASN A 50 -33.46 0.83 1.34
CA ASN A 50 -33.02 1.27 0.01
C ASN A 50 -32.21 2.57 0.08
N ILE A 51 -32.59 3.52 0.92
CA ILE A 51 -31.86 4.76 1.16
C ILE A 51 -30.52 4.48 1.84
N ILE A 52 -30.48 3.61 2.86
CA ILE A 52 -29.24 3.18 3.51
C ILE A 52 -28.31 2.52 2.48
N ASN A 53 -28.82 1.58 1.67
CA ASN A 53 -28.04 0.92 0.62
C ASN A 53 -27.53 1.92 -0.44
N MET A 54 -28.34 2.92 -0.80
CA MET A 54 -27.97 3.98 -1.74
C MET A 54 -26.90 4.91 -1.15
N LEU A 55 -27.03 5.31 0.11
CA LEU A 55 -26.05 6.11 0.83
C LEU A 55 -24.74 5.35 1.03
N THR A 56 -24.79 4.06 1.39
CA THR A 56 -23.58 3.23 1.52
C THR A 56 -22.87 3.06 0.18
N ARG A 57 -23.62 2.91 -0.92
CA ARG A 57 -23.03 2.85 -2.27
C ARG A 57 -22.36 4.16 -2.66
N SER A 58 -23.00 5.29 -2.38
CA SER A 58 -22.40 6.62 -2.61
C SER A 58 -21.15 6.83 -1.76
N ILE A 59 -21.16 6.47 -0.48
CA ILE A 59 -19.99 6.62 0.42
C ILE A 59 -18.82 5.76 -0.07
N ILE A 60 -19.08 4.50 -0.45
CA ILE A 60 -18.05 3.61 -1.01
C ILE A 60 -17.50 4.19 -2.32
N PHE A 61 -18.37 4.72 -3.19
CA PHE A 61 -17.95 5.34 -4.45
C PHE A 61 -17.05 6.56 -4.21
N PHE A 62 -17.44 7.47 -3.31
CA PHE A 62 -16.61 8.63 -2.95
C PHE A 62 -15.30 8.24 -2.28
N SER A 63 -15.29 7.17 -1.46
CA SER A 63 -14.07 6.64 -0.85
C SER A 63 -13.12 6.01 -1.87
N LEU A 64 -13.64 5.37 -2.92
CA LEU A 64 -12.81 4.83 -4.00
C LEU A 64 -12.25 5.95 -4.88
N LEU A 65 -13.07 6.96 -5.18
CA LEU A 65 -12.67 8.13 -5.98
C LEU A 65 -11.56 8.94 -5.29
N SER A 66 -11.69 9.15 -3.98
CA SER A 66 -10.64 9.83 -3.20
C SER A 66 -9.37 8.99 -3.13
N CYS A 67 -9.47 7.68 -2.95
CA CYS A 67 -8.31 6.79 -2.91
C CYS A 67 -7.49 6.85 -4.21
N THR A 68 -8.13 6.94 -5.38
CA THR A 68 -7.42 7.09 -6.66
C THR A 68 -6.75 8.44 -6.83
N TYR A 69 -7.29 9.50 -6.23
CA TYR A 69 -6.70 10.84 -6.28
C TYR A 69 -5.41 10.96 -5.46
N PHE A 70 -5.26 10.13 -4.42
CA PHE A 70 -4.08 10.15 -3.54
C PHE A 70 -2.94 9.23 -3.98
N ILE A 71 -3.12 8.38 -4.99
CA ILE A 71 -2.05 7.52 -5.51
C ILE A 71 -1.26 8.33 -6.53
N GLY A 72 -0.26 9.08 -6.05
CA GLY A 72 0.74 9.70 -6.91
C GLY A 72 1.56 8.64 -7.65
N VAL A 73 1.69 8.78 -8.97
CA VAL A 73 2.61 7.96 -9.77
C VAL A 73 3.96 8.66 -9.76
N ASN A 74 4.86 8.20 -8.89
CA ASN A 74 6.25 8.67 -8.89
C ASN A 74 7.10 7.72 -9.74
N SER A 75 7.85 8.29 -10.67
CA SER A 75 8.97 7.62 -11.33
C SER A 75 10.17 7.63 -10.39
N LEU A 76 10.87 6.51 -10.29
CA LEU A 76 12.08 6.42 -9.46
C LEU A 76 13.12 7.45 -9.88
N GLU A 77 13.63 8.21 -8.92
CA GLU A 77 14.77 9.11 -9.12
C GLU A 77 15.97 8.64 -8.31
N CYS A 78 17.18 8.73 -8.86
CA CYS A 78 18.42 8.40 -8.16
C CYS A 78 19.42 9.55 -8.26
N TYR A 79 20.29 9.68 -7.27
CA TYR A 79 21.52 10.46 -7.45
C TYR A 79 22.45 9.76 -8.43
N VAL A 80 23.08 10.52 -9.32
CA VAL A 80 23.98 9.99 -10.36
C VAL A 80 25.30 10.74 -10.40
N CYS A 81 26.38 9.99 -10.46
CA CYS A 81 27.73 10.50 -10.64
C CYS A 81 28.63 9.38 -11.14
N ASP A 82 29.75 9.73 -11.77
CA ASP A 82 30.70 8.74 -12.24
C ASP A 82 32.11 9.09 -11.77
N SER A 83 32.75 8.15 -11.08
CA SER A 83 34.16 8.20 -10.70
C SER A 83 34.55 9.50 -9.99
N GLN A 84 33.72 9.95 -9.05
CA GLN A 84 33.98 11.15 -8.24
C GLN A 84 34.77 10.81 -6.99
N GLU A 85 35.64 11.72 -6.55
CA GLU A 85 36.55 11.48 -5.41
C GLU A 85 35.85 11.64 -4.05
N ASP A 86 34.66 12.22 -4.04
CA ASP A 86 33.89 12.52 -2.83
C ASP A 86 32.39 12.37 -3.05
N ASN A 87 31.64 12.09 -1.98
CA ASN A 87 30.18 12.06 -1.98
C ASN A 87 29.59 13.45 -1.79
N SER A 88 30.09 14.41 -2.56
CA SER A 88 29.65 15.79 -2.58
C SER A 88 29.35 16.22 -4.00
N GLU A 89 28.88 17.46 -4.16
CA GLU A 89 28.56 18.05 -5.46
C GLU A 89 27.72 17.13 -6.36
N LYS A 90 28.31 16.62 -7.46
CA LYS A 90 27.60 15.79 -8.44
C LYS A 90 26.91 14.58 -7.79
N CYS A 91 27.57 13.90 -6.85
CA CYS A 91 27.03 12.69 -6.22
C CYS A 91 25.82 12.91 -5.30
N ILE A 92 25.50 14.16 -4.93
CA ILE A 92 24.32 14.50 -4.09
C ILE A 92 23.45 15.61 -4.68
N LYS A 93 23.84 16.21 -5.81
CA LYS A 93 23.09 17.29 -6.49
C LYS A 93 22.56 16.86 -7.85
N THR A 94 23.24 15.94 -8.54
CA THR A 94 22.81 15.48 -9.86
C THR A 94 21.82 14.34 -9.72
N ILE A 95 20.59 14.57 -10.16
CA ILE A 95 19.47 13.64 -10.09
C ILE A 95 19.11 13.21 -11.50
N LYS A 96 18.82 11.92 -11.68
CA LYS A 96 18.28 11.36 -12.92
C LYS A 96 17.00 10.60 -12.60
N THR A 97 15.96 10.85 -13.38
CA THR A 97 14.77 10.00 -13.43
C THR A 97 15.11 8.70 -14.16
N CYS A 98 14.92 7.57 -13.50
CA CYS A 98 15.26 6.26 -14.03
C CYS A 98 14.25 5.80 -15.09
N THR A 99 14.73 4.98 -16.01
CA THR A 99 13.88 4.37 -17.05
C THR A 99 13.04 3.22 -16.46
N ASN A 100 12.04 2.75 -17.22
CA ASN A 100 11.11 1.72 -16.75
C ASN A 100 11.77 0.40 -16.34
N ASN A 101 12.95 0.07 -16.89
CA ASN A 101 13.68 -1.16 -16.54
C ASN A 101 14.58 -0.95 -15.30
N GLU A 102 14.98 0.29 -15.03
CA GLU A 102 15.86 0.65 -13.93
C GLU A 102 15.02 0.91 -12.66
N THR A 103 14.82 -0.14 -11.87
CA THR A 103 13.93 -0.13 -10.70
C THR A 103 14.64 0.06 -9.36
N VAL A 104 15.97 0.23 -9.38
CA VAL A 104 16.78 0.44 -8.18
C VAL A 104 17.90 1.46 -8.43
N CYS A 105 18.42 2.05 -7.35
CA CYS A 105 19.65 2.84 -7.39
C CYS A 105 20.83 1.96 -6.97
N LEU A 106 21.89 1.94 -7.80
CA LEU A 106 23.16 1.30 -7.51
C LEU A 106 24.20 2.34 -7.12
N THR A 107 24.97 2.05 -6.08
CA THR A 107 26.15 2.83 -5.69
C THR A 107 27.36 1.92 -5.61
N GLU A 108 28.49 2.39 -6.13
CA GLU A 108 29.78 1.73 -6.06
C GLU A 108 30.81 2.69 -5.47
N ILE A 109 31.63 2.17 -4.56
CA ILE A 109 32.85 2.84 -4.11
C ILE A 109 34.04 1.91 -4.33
N LYS A 110 35.08 2.46 -4.95
CA LYS A 110 36.31 1.74 -5.29
C LYS A 110 37.46 2.41 -4.57
N TRP A 111 38.33 1.62 -3.97
CA TRP A 111 39.63 2.06 -3.47
C TRP A 111 40.72 1.41 -4.30
N GLY A 112 41.56 2.23 -4.91
CA GLY A 112 42.66 1.75 -5.72
C GLY A 112 43.39 2.88 -6.42
N THR A 113 44.24 2.50 -7.37
CA THR A 113 44.95 3.43 -8.24
C THR A 113 44.05 3.85 -9.42
N ALA A 114 44.22 5.07 -9.93
CA ALA A 114 43.57 5.53 -11.16
C ALA A 114 43.75 4.50 -12.31
N PRO A 115 42.83 4.43 -13.29
CA PRO A 115 42.85 3.43 -14.37
C PRO A 115 44.12 3.42 -15.23
N TYR A 116 45.00 4.42 -15.11
CA TYR A 116 46.32 4.42 -15.70
C TYR A 116 47.37 4.23 -14.60
N TRP A 117 48.01 3.07 -14.60
CA TRP A 117 49.13 2.80 -13.70
C TRP A 117 50.25 3.80 -14.00
N SER A 118 50.65 4.56 -12.98
CA SER A 118 51.87 5.35 -13.01
C SER A 118 52.64 5.09 -11.72
N GLN A 119 53.97 5.09 -11.82
CA GLN A 119 54.83 4.84 -10.68
C GLN A 119 54.61 5.94 -9.63
N GLY A 120 54.16 5.55 -8.43
CA GLY A 120 53.85 6.47 -7.33
C GLY A 120 52.44 7.04 -7.32
N ALA A 121 51.52 6.55 -8.17
CA ALA A 121 50.13 6.97 -8.14
C ALA A 121 49.49 6.69 -6.77
N LYS A 122 48.95 7.74 -6.15
CA LYS A 122 48.30 7.66 -4.85
C LYS A 122 47.00 6.87 -4.97
N LYS A 123 46.75 5.95 -4.03
CA LYS A 123 45.44 5.30 -3.90
C LYS A 123 44.41 6.31 -3.39
N GLN A 124 43.23 6.29 -3.98
CA GLN A 124 42.12 7.12 -3.56
C GLN A 124 40.77 6.46 -3.80
N TYR A 125 39.72 7.05 -3.26
CA TYR A 125 38.36 6.60 -3.44
C TYR A 125 37.77 7.15 -4.73
N TYR A 126 36.97 6.33 -5.41
CA TYR A 126 36.13 6.76 -6.51
C TYR A 126 34.72 6.23 -6.30
N ILE A 127 33.74 7.13 -6.41
CA ILE A 127 32.33 6.88 -6.17
C ILE A 127 31.58 7.02 -7.48
N SER A 128 30.79 6.01 -7.82
CA SER A 128 29.86 6.03 -8.94
C SER A 128 28.45 5.69 -8.44
N LYS A 129 27.46 6.43 -8.92
CA LYS A 129 26.04 6.24 -8.61
C LYS A 129 25.23 6.25 -9.90
N ARG A 130 24.29 5.32 -10.04
CA ARG A 130 23.43 5.22 -11.23
C ARG A 130 22.10 4.53 -10.95
N CYS A 131 21.15 4.78 -11.84
CA CYS A 131 20.00 3.91 -12.03
C CYS A 131 20.49 2.54 -12.54
N SER A 132 19.86 1.45 -12.09
CA SER A 132 20.23 0.09 -12.49
C SER A 132 19.01 -0.83 -12.44
N GLU A 133 19.08 -1.92 -13.19
CA GLU A 133 18.13 -3.02 -13.06
C GLU A 133 18.35 -3.76 -11.74
N LYS A 134 17.28 -4.27 -11.15
CA LYS A 134 17.35 -4.96 -9.86
C LYS A 134 18.33 -6.14 -9.87
N GLU A 135 18.31 -6.94 -10.95
CA GLU A 135 19.16 -8.12 -11.08
C GLU A 135 20.64 -7.75 -11.21
N GLU A 136 20.95 -6.78 -12.06
CA GLU A 136 22.30 -6.25 -12.22
C GLU A 136 22.86 -5.75 -10.89
N CYS A 137 22.07 -4.99 -10.14
CA CYS A 137 22.47 -4.47 -8.85
C CYS A 137 22.80 -5.59 -7.85
N ILE A 138 21.95 -6.63 -7.78
CA ILE A 138 22.16 -7.79 -6.91
C ILE A 138 23.44 -8.52 -7.30
N ILE A 139 23.68 -8.76 -8.59
CA ILE A 139 24.90 -9.40 -9.08
C ILE A 139 26.15 -8.61 -8.67
N MET A 140 26.14 -7.28 -8.88
CA MET A 140 27.26 -6.42 -8.49
C MET A 140 27.50 -6.45 -6.99
N ARG A 141 26.43 -6.38 -6.19
CA ARG A 141 26.51 -6.47 -4.74
C ARG A 141 27.07 -7.81 -4.28
N GLN A 142 26.61 -8.93 -4.84
CA GLN A 142 27.12 -10.27 -4.52
C GLN A 142 28.58 -10.46 -4.92
N ARG A 143 29.01 -9.85 -6.02
CA ARG A 143 30.40 -9.89 -6.48
C ARG A 143 31.34 -9.04 -5.61
N ASN A 144 30.92 -7.82 -5.29
CA ASN A 144 31.80 -6.82 -4.70
C ASN A 144 31.77 -6.81 -3.17
N MET A 145 30.61 -7.01 -2.53
CA MET A 145 30.54 -6.97 -1.06
C MET A 145 31.43 -7.99 -0.34
N PRO A 146 31.64 -9.24 -0.82
CA PRO A 146 32.62 -10.14 -0.20
C PRO A 146 34.06 -9.64 -0.25
N LEU A 147 34.38 -8.74 -1.19
CA LEU A 147 35.70 -8.13 -1.39
C LEU A 147 35.79 -6.71 -0.78
N CYS A 148 34.70 -6.23 -0.17
CA CYS A 148 34.62 -4.93 0.49
C CYS A 148 35.31 -5.00 1.86
N THR A 149 36.65 -4.96 1.88
CA THR A 149 37.46 -5.16 3.10
C THR A 149 37.84 -3.88 3.83
N HIS A 150 37.80 -2.73 3.14
CA HIS A 150 38.28 -1.44 3.64
C HIS A 150 39.76 -1.42 4.04
N ILE A 151 40.57 -2.38 3.57
CA ILE A 151 42.01 -2.46 3.86
C ILE A 151 42.77 -1.48 2.96
N TRP A 152 43.47 -0.51 3.56
CA TRP A 152 44.10 0.61 2.83
C TRP A 152 45.18 0.22 1.81
N TYR A 153 45.89 -0.89 1.99
CA TYR A 153 46.94 -1.33 1.07
C TYR A 153 46.41 -2.24 -0.05
N GLN A 154 45.23 -2.83 0.10
CA GLN A 154 44.60 -3.69 -0.90
C GLN A 154 43.59 -2.91 -1.71
N ASP A 155 43.42 -3.26 -2.98
CA ASP A 155 42.31 -2.72 -3.77
C ASP A 155 41.02 -3.41 -3.36
N TRP A 156 39.95 -2.64 -3.25
CA TRP A 156 38.63 -3.18 -2.91
C TRP A 156 37.52 -2.37 -3.55
N VAL A 157 36.37 -3.01 -3.69
CA VAL A 157 35.16 -2.40 -4.24
C VAL A 157 33.98 -2.80 -3.37
N CYS A 158 33.14 -1.84 -3.04
CA CYS A 158 31.87 -2.07 -2.38
C CYS A 158 30.74 -1.64 -3.30
N SER A 159 29.64 -2.40 -3.30
CA SER A 159 28.45 -2.09 -4.07
C SER A 159 27.23 -2.23 -3.20
N ASP A 160 26.31 -1.27 -3.30
CA ASP A 160 25.07 -1.28 -2.55
C ASP A 160 23.86 -0.91 -3.41
N CYS A 161 22.71 -1.47 -3.03
CA CYS A 161 21.47 -1.40 -3.78
C CYS A 161 20.35 -0.90 -2.88
N CYS A 162 19.63 0.13 -3.32
CA CYS A 162 18.44 0.61 -2.61
C CYS A 162 17.28 0.86 -3.58
N GLN A 163 16.06 0.79 -3.03
CA GLN A 163 14.82 1.03 -3.78
C GLN A 163 14.05 2.16 -3.09
N GLY A 164 13.68 3.18 -3.88
CA GLY A 164 12.96 4.36 -3.41
C GLY A 164 13.60 5.66 -3.92
N ASP A 165 12.80 6.73 -3.98
CA ASP A 165 13.25 8.00 -4.54
C ASP A 165 14.45 8.56 -3.76
N ARG A 166 15.55 8.79 -4.50
CA ARG A 166 16.82 9.37 -4.03
C ARG A 166 17.38 8.63 -2.81
N CYS A 167 17.14 7.32 -2.72
CA CYS A 167 17.56 6.51 -1.58
C CYS A 167 19.08 6.42 -1.43
N ASN A 168 19.84 6.59 -2.52
CA ASN A 168 21.29 6.46 -2.57
C ASN A 168 22.03 7.77 -2.21
N TYR A 169 21.52 8.53 -1.23
CA TYR A 169 22.22 9.72 -0.74
C TYR A 169 23.58 9.36 -0.14
N TYR A 170 23.61 8.33 0.71
CA TYR A 170 24.83 7.75 1.26
C TYR A 170 25.46 6.74 0.30
N ILE A 171 26.74 6.43 0.50
CA ILE A 171 27.49 5.51 -0.37
C ILE A 171 27.05 4.05 -0.11
N ILE A 172 27.00 3.63 1.15
CA ILE A 172 26.53 2.31 1.58
C ILE A 172 25.44 2.53 2.63
N SER A 173 24.23 2.06 2.34
CA SER A 173 23.06 2.21 3.19
C SER A 173 22.83 0.91 3.96
N GLY A 174 23.03 0.92 5.28
CA GLY A 174 22.78 -0.23 6.16
C GLY A 174 21.30 -0.58 6.37
N SER A 175 20.43 -0.31 5.40
CA SER A 175 18.98 -0.43 5.55
C SER A 175 18.55 -1.90 5.60
N GLY A 176 18.26 -2.38 6.81
CA GLY A 176 17.52 -3.63 7.02
C GLY A 176 16.07 -3.46 6.58
N THR A 177 15.53 -4.45 5.86
CA THR A 177 14.13 -4.46 5.44
C THR A 177 13.21 -4.60 6.66
N ILE A 178 12.62 -3.50 7.12
CA ILE A 178 11.57 -3.53 8.14
C ILE A 178 10.28 -4.03 7.47
N LYS A 179 9.88 -5.28 7.73
CA LYS A 179 8.60 -5.82 7.26
C LYS A 179 7.48 -5.30 8.16
N PRO A 180 6.48 -4.53 7.64
CA PRO A 180 5.38 -4.02 8.45
C PRO A 180 4.34 -5.13 8.69
N ILE A 181 4.66 -6.11 9.53
CA ILE A 181 3.77 -7.23 9.85
C ILE A 181 2.62 -6.77 10.77
N LEU A 182 2.88 -5.79 11.64
CA LEU A 182 1.95 -5.39 12.70
C LEU A 182 0.72 -4.61 12.18
N GLY A 183 0.90 -3.75 11.16
CA GLY A 183 -0.17 -2.92 10.60
C GLY A 183 -1.23 -3.73 9.84
N VAL A 184 -0.81 -4.79 9.14
CA VAL A 184 -1.70 -5.69 8.40
C VAL A 184 -2.57 -6.52 9.36
N LEU A 185 -2.01 -6.98 10.48
CA LEU A 185 -2.74 -7.74 11.49
C LEU A 185 -3.82 -6.90 12.21
N LEU A 186 -3.50 -5.65 12.56
CA LEU A 186 -4.47 -4.74 13.17
C LEU A 186 -5.62 -4.38 12.22
N GLY A 187 -5.33 -4.17 10.94
CA GLY A 187 -6.36 -3.95 9.91
C GLY A 187 -7.31 -5.15 9.75
N ALA A 188 -6.77 -6.38 9.74
CA ALA A 188 -7.57 -7.59 9.63
C ALA A 188 -8.51 -7.79 10.83
N LEU A 189 -8.05 -7.52 12.06
CA LEU A 189 -8.86 -7.64 13.28
C LEU A 189 -10.05 -6.67 13.30
N LEU A 190 -9.87 -5.44 12.81
CA LEU A 190 -10.95 -4.45 12.73
C LEU A 190 -12.03 -4.86 11.72
N ILE A 191 -11.63 -5.49 10.60
CA ILE A 191 -12.56 -6.00 9.57
C ILE A 191 -13.33 -7.23 10.08
N ILE A 192 -12.70 -8.11 10.86
CA ILE A 192 -13.38 -9.27 11.46
C ILE A 192 -14.38 -8.80 12.52
N ARG A 193 -14.03 -7.79 13.32
CA ARG A 193 -14.92 -7.26 14.35
C ARG A 193 -16.18 -6.60 13.77
N SER A 194 -16.09 -5.95 12.61
CA SER A 194 -17.26 -5.36 11.96
C SER A 194 -18.22 -6.39 11.36
N LYS A 195 -17.74 -7.58 10.98
CA LYS A 195 -18.59 -8.69 10.50
C LYS A 195 -19.24 -9.52 11.61
N LEU A 196 -18.71 -9.49 12.83
CA LEU A 196 -19.27 -10.23 13.97
C LEU A 196 -20.41 -9.51 14.71
N ILE A 197 -20.65 -8.23 14.37
CA ILE A 197 -21.64 -7.37 15.04
C ILE A 197 -22.96 -7.28 14.23
N VAL A 198 -23.04 -7.95 13.08
CA VAL A 198 -24.27 -8.12 12.27
C VAL A 198 -24.81 -9.53 12.47
#